data_AF-A0A818SDV4-F1
#
_entry.id   AF-A0A818SDV4-F1
#
_cell.length_a   1.000
_cell.length_b   1.000
_cell.length_c   1.000
_cell.angle_alpha   90.00
_cell.angle_beta   90.00
_cell.angle_gamma   90.00
#
_symmetry.space_group_name_H-M   'P 1'
#
loop_
_entity.id
_entity.type
_entity.pdbx_description
1 polymer ?
#
loop_
_entity_poly.entity_id
_entity_poly.type
_entity_poly.pdbx_seq_one_letter_code
_entity_poly.pdbx_strand_id
1 'polypeptide(L)'
;MRCRHAPNSNGLDLVGLGIGFGYLSLGFGFGFGIEFGGILVPGGFGSRGIEGKIAAIEWARTQSKPFHGICLGLQCAVIEFARHVLLYKDANSSEFDKCEHQVVIEMPEHNPGVMGGTMRLGRRTTHFVTDDSVLKKLYGNVDSVDERHRHRYEVNPTYIDAFEKAGMKFVGRSDDNERMEILELENHPYFVGVQYHPEYISRPLKPSAPYLGLIWAACGELKNILTVVTKQQSPIDITTKSPGPFSHVNLFRHT
;
A
#
# COMPACT_ATOMS: atom_id res chain seq x y z
N MET A 1 -13.18 -6.82 16.91
CA MET A 1 -11.89 -6.28 17.41
C MET A 1 -11.02 -7.46 17.83
N ARG A 2 -9.96 -7.80 17.08
CA ARG A 2 -8.97 -8.79 17.52
C ARG A 2 -7.62 -8.09 17.51
N CYS A 3 -7.03 -7.88 18.70
CA CYS A 3 -5.64 -7.46 18.83
C CYS A 3 -4.76 -8.69 18.71
N ARG A 4 -3.83 -8.70 17.75
CA ARG A 4 -2.71 -9.65 17.77
C ARG A 4 -1.43 -8.88 18.01
N HIS A 5 -0.63 -9.38 18.94
CA HIS A 5 0.72 -8.90 19.21
C HIS A 5 1.67 -9.74 18.36
N ALA A 6 2.50 -9.08 17.55
CA ALA A 6 3.62 -9.73 16.86
C ALA A 6 4.88 -8.94 17.17
N PRO A 7 5.84 -9.50 17.95
CA PRO A 7 7.14 -8.88 18.09
C PRO A 7 7.86 -8.97 16.73
N ASN A 8 8.30 -7.84 16.21
CA ASN A 8 9.18 -7.82 15.03
C ASN A 8 10.66 -7.86 15.47
N SER A 9 11.57 -8.23 14.56
CA SER A 9 13.03 -8.30 14.76
C SER A 9 13.67 -7.01 15.32
N ASN A 10 12.93 -5.90 15.30
CA ASN A 10 13.37 -4.58 15.74
C ASN A 10 12.92 -4.24 17.18
N GLY A 11 12.34 -5.19 17.92
CA GLY A 11 11.90 -4.97 19.31
C GLY A 11 10.67 -4.06 19.46
N LEU A 12 9.91 -3.86 18.38
CA LEU A 12 8.65 -3.12 18.37
C LEU A 12 7.46 -4.08 18.55
N ASP A 13 6.57 -3.75 19.47
CA ASP A 13 5.29 -4.43 19.64
C ASP A 13 4.26 -3.89 18.64
N LEU A 14 3.98 -4.68 17.60
CA LEU A 14 2.90 -4.38 16.66
C LEU A 14 1.57 -4.88 17.21
N VAL A 15 0.69 -3.93 17.54
CA VAL A 15 -0.71 -4.23 17.86
C VAL A 15 -1.56 -4.04 16.61
N GLY A 16 -1.88 -5.15 15.95
CA GLY A 16 -2.79 -5.14 14.81
C GLY A 16 -4.24 -5.08 15.28
N LEU A 17 -4.95 -3.98 15.02
CA LEU A 17 -6.38 -3.89 15.27
C LEU A 17 -7.18 -4.24 14.01
N GLY A 18 -7.79 -5.42 13.98
CA GLY A 18 -8.75 -5.77 12.93
C GLY A 18 -10.06 -5.01 13.12
N ILE A 19 -10.28 -3.97 12.31
CA ILE A 19 -11.57 -3.26 12.18
C ILE A 19 -12.34 -3.86 11.01
N GLY A 20 -13.58 -4.31 11.25
CA GLY A 20 -14.45 -4.76 10.17
C GLY A 20 -14.89 -3.56 9.33
N PHE A 21 -14.58 -3.55 8.04
CA PHE A 21 -14.89 -2.40 7.15
C PHE A 21 -16.39 -2.07 7.04
N GLY A 22 -17.28 -3.02 7.35
CA GLY A 22 -18.73 -2.74 7.43
C GLY A 22 -19.13 -1.81 8.58
N TYR A 23 -18.30 -1.66 9.62
CA TYR A 23 -18.56 -0.72 10.72
C TYR A 23 -18.17 0.72 10.37
N LEU A 24 -17.14 0.90 9.53
CA LEU A 24 -16.68 2.21 9.08
C LEU A 24 -17.67 2.87 8.11
N SER A 25 -18.36 2.09 7.27
CA SER A 25 -19.40 2.61 6.37
C SER A 25 -20.65 3.13 7.10
N LEU A 26 -20.85 2.76 8.37
CA LEU A 26 -21.98 3.19 9.19
C LEU A 26 -21.69 4.45 10.02
N GLY A 27 -20.54 5.12 9.80
CA GLY A 27 -20.20 6.35 10.52
C GLY A 27 -19.74 6.13 11.97
N PHE A 28 -19.49 4.89 12.39
CA PHE A 28 -18.74 4.64 13.62
C PHE A 28 -17.28 5.02 13.38
N GLY A 29 -16.96 6.30 13.67
CA GLY A 29 -15.60 6.81 13.61
C GLY A 29 -14.67 6.10 14.61
N PHE A 30 -13.39 6.46 14.57
CA PHE A 30 -12.34 5.99 15.47
C PHE A 30 -12.53 6.49 16.93
N GLY A 31 -13.74 6.35 17.49
CA GLY A 31 -14.23 7.00 18.72
C GLY A 31 -13.82 6.35 20.04
N PHE A 32 -12.74 5.58 20.06
CA PHE A 32 -12.09 5.12 21.29
C PHE A 32 -10.69 5.68 21.23
N GLY A 33 -10.26 6.50 22.20
CA GLY A 33 -8.98 7.26 22.24
C GLY A 33 -7.70 6.44 22.01
N ILE A 34 -7.61 5.82 20.85
CA ILE A 34 -6.59 4.94 20.32
C ILE A 34 -6.09 5.66 19.08
N GLU A 35 -4.84 6.11 19.14
CA GLU A 35 -4.19 6.69 17.97
C GLU A 35 -3.65 5.58 17.08
N PHE A 36 -4.00 5.64 15.79
CA PHE A 36 -3.46 4.75 14.79
C PHE A 36 -2.17 5.35 14.20
N GLY A 37 -1.09 4.57 14.25
CA GLY A 37 0.20 4.93 13.64
C GLY A 37 0.25 4.76 12.12
N GLY A 38 -0.67 3.96 11.56
CA GLY A 38 -0.79 3.74 10.12
C GLY A 38 -1.95 2.82 9.78
N ILE A 39 -2.28 2.73 8.49
CA ILE A 39 -3.39 1.95 7.95
C ILE A 39 -2.87 0.95 6.92
N LEU A 40 -3.32 -0.30 7.06
CA LEU A 40 -3.11 -1.37 6.09
C LEU A 40 -4.45 -1.81 5.54
N VAL A 41 -4.65 -1.72 4.23
CA VAL A 41 -5.83 -2.27 3.55
C VAL A 41 -5.39 -3.50 2.74
N PRO A 42 -5.76 -4.72 3.18
CA PRO A 42 -5.35 -5.94 2.51
C PRO A 42 -6.14 -6.18 1.21
N GLY A 43 -5.70 -7.19 0.45
CA GLY A 43 -6.46 -7.71 -0.69
C GLY A 43 -7.83 -8.25 -0.28
N GLY A 44 -8.71 -8.40 -1.27
CA GLY A 44 -10.06 -8.93 -1.10
C GLY A 44 -10.74 -9.17 -2.45
N PHE A 45 -11.98 -9.65 -2.41
CA PHE A 45 -12.79 -9.90 -3.59
C PHE A 45 -14.23 -9.46 -3.34
N GLY A 46 -14.89 -8.95 -4.39
CA GLY A 46 -16.27 -8.51 -4.35
C GLY A 46 -16.50 -7.20 -3.60
N SER A 47 -17.74 -6.72 -3.64
CA SER A 47 -18.13 -5.37 -3.21
C SER A 47 -18.24 -5.17 -1.69
N ARG A 48 -18.06 -6.22 -0.88
CA ARG A 48 -18.31 -6.14 0.57
C ARG A 48 -17.29 -5.23 1.28
N GLY A 49 -17.81 -4.19 1.92
CA GLY A 49 -17.02 -3.25 2.71
C GLY A 49 -16.03 -2.44 1.88
N ILE A 50 -16.33 -2.17 0.61
CA ILE A 50 -15.51 -1.29 -0.25
C ILE A 50 -15.58 0.15 0.25
N GLU A 51 -16.78 0.69 0.50
CA GLU A 51 -16.94 2.07 0.99
C GLU A 51 -16.24 2.31 2.34
N GLY A 52 -16.25 1.33 3.23
CA GLY A 52 -15.48 1.42 4.49
C GLY A 52 -13.96 1.41 4.30
N LYS A 53 -13.44 0.73 3.26
CA LYS A 53 -12.02 0.80 2.89
C LYS A 53 -11.69 2.17 2.32
N ILE A 54 -12.52 2.67 1.40
CA ILE A 54 -12.37 4.00 0.78
C ILE A 54 -12.33 5.09 1.85
N ALA A 55 -13.26 5.08 2.81
CA ALA A 55 -13.28 6.04 3.91
C ALA A 55 -12.03 5.96 4.80
N ALA A 56 -11.51 4.76 5.08
CA ALA A 56 -10.27 4.61 5.83
C ALA A 56 -9.06 5.16 5.07
N ILE A 57 -9.03 4.99 3.76
CA ILE A 57 -7.96 5.49 2.89
C ILE A 57 -8.01 7.02 2.82
N GLU A 58 -9.20 7.61 2.67
CA GLU A 58 -9.39 9.06 2.69
C GLU A 58 -8.89 9.65 4.01
N TRP A 59 -9.24 9.02 5.13
CA TRP A 59 -8.75 9.44 6.44
C TRP A 59 -7.22 9.34 6.51
N ALA A 60 -6.62 8.26 6.01
CA ALA A 60 -5.17 8.12 5.98
C ALA A 60 -4.51 9.27 5.20
N ARG A 61 -5.02 9.53 3.98
CA ARG A 61 -4.52 10.57 3.08
C ARG A 61 -4.64 11.96 3.68
N THR A 62 -5.82 12.31 4.19
CA THR A 62 -6.13 13.66 4.70
C THR A 62 -5.46 13.95 6.05
N GLN A 63 -5.23 12.92 6.87
CA GLN A 63 -4.53 13.06 8.16
C GLN A 63 -3.02 12.80 8.07
N SER A 64 -2.49 12.60 6.85
CA SER A 64 -1.07 12.26 6.64
C SER A 64 -0.60 11.06 7.45
N LYS A 65 -1.48 10.06 7.62
CA LYS A 65 -1.18 8.83 8.35
C LYS A 65 -0.62 7.79 7.37
N PRO A 66 0.51 7.15 7.69
CA PRO A 66 1.12 6.12 6.84
C PRO A 66 0.10 5.09 6.34
N PHE A 67 0.11 4.82 5.04
CA PHE A 67 -0.83 3.93 4.39
C PHE A 67 -0.12 2.88 3.53
N HIS A 68 -0.58 1.64 3.62
CA HIS A 68 -0.22 0.58 2.70
C HIS A 68 -1.47 -0.15 2.16
N GLY A 69 -1.64 -0.17 0.85
CA GLY A 69 -2.70 -0.89 0.16
C GLY A 69 -2.16 -2.10 -0.59
N ILE A 70 -2.79 -3.26 -0.44
CA ILE A 70 -2.40 -4.51 -1.12
C ILE A 70 -3.51 -4.94 -2.07
N CYS A 71 -3.19 -5.13 -3.36
CA CYS A 71 -4.12 -5.62 -4.38
C CYS A 71 -5.40 -4.75 -4.40
N LEU A 72 -6.52 -5.25 -3.87
CA LEU A 72 -7.75 -4.46 -3.68
C LEU A 72 -7.53 -3.15 -2.92
N GLY A 73 -6.56 -3.09 -1.99
CA GLY A 73 -6.20 -1.87 -1.27
C GLY A 73 -5.64 -0.77 -2.18
N LEU A 74 -4.84 -1.12 -3.20
CA LEU A 74 -4.39 -0.18 -4.22
C LEU A 74 -5.58 0.31 -5.04
N GLN A 75 -6.43 -0.60 -5.51
CA GLN A 75 -7.61 -0.27 -6.31
C GLN A 75 -8.57 0.67 -5.54
N CYS A 76 -8.81 0.40 -4.26
CA CYS A 76 -9.63 1.28 -3.42
C CYS A 76 -8.99 2.67 -3.24
N ALA A 77 -7.66 2.77 -3.20
CA ALA A 77 -6.98 4.06 -3.11
C ALA A 77 -7.10 4.88 -4.39
N VAL A 78 -7.03 4.22 -5.55
CA VAL A 78 -7.29 4.85 -6.86
C VAL A 78 -8.73 5.38 -6.92
N ILE A 79 -9.71 4.60 -6.46
CA ILE A 79 -11.12 5.02 -6.40
C ILE A 79 -11.29 6.20 -5.45
N GLU A 80 -10.71 6.13 -4.23
CA GLU A 80 -10.77 7.22 -3.25
C GLU A 80 -10.23 8.53 -3.83
N PHE A 81 -9.05 8.47 -4.44
CA PHE A 81 -8.38 9.64 -4.98
C PHE A 81 -9.14 10.23 -6.18
N ALA A 82 -9.70 9.38 -7.04
CA ALA A 82 -10.55 9.83 -8.14
C ALA A 82 -11.78 10.61 -7.63
N ARG A 83 -12.47 10.10 -6.60
CA ARG A 83 -13.66 10.73 -6.02
C ARG A 83 -13.37 12.05 -5.31
N HIS A 84 -12.26 12.11 -4.57
CA HIS A 84 -12.00 13.21 -3.64
C HIS A 84 -11.01 14.26 -4.18
N VAL A 85 -10.05 13.85 -5.00
CA VAL A 85 -9.02 14.76 -5.55
C VAL A 85 -9.31 15.12 -7.00
N LEU A 86 -9.63 14.14 -7.85
CA LEU A 86 -10.00 14.39 -9.25
C LEU A 86 -11.47 14.81 -9.44
N LEU A 87 -12.27 14.71 -8.38
CA LEU A 87 -13.70 15.07 -8.34
C LEU A 87 -14.61 14.21 -9.25
N TYR A 88 -14.15 13.04 -9.68
CA TYR A 88 -14.97 12.04 -10.37
C TYR A 88 -15.86 11.30 -9.36
N LYS A 89 -16.98 11.92 -8.97
CA LYS A 89 -17.80 11.48 -7.82
C LYS A 89 -18.38 10.07 -7.96
N ASP A 90 -18.66 9.63 -9.18
CA ASP A 90 -19.16 8.29 -9.49
C ASP A 90 -18.03 7.27 -9.73
N ALA A 91 -16.76 7.66 -9.64
CA ALA A 91 -15.65 6.78 -9.97
C ALA A 91 -15.69 5.47 -9.18
N ASN A 92 -15.53 4.35 -9.89
CA ASN A 92 -15.60 3.02 -9.28
C ASN A 92 -14.81 1.99 -10.10
N SER A 93 -14.72 0.78 -9.55
CA SER A 93 -14.28 -0.41 -10.29
C SER A 93 -15.43 -1.00 -11.07
N SER A 94 -15.15 -1.47 -12.30
CA SER A 94 -16.10 -2.26 -13.08
C SER A 94 -16.48 -3.59 -12.40
N GLU A 95 -15.74 -4.01 -11.36
CA GLU A 95 -16.12 -5.16 -10.51
C GLU A 95 -17.36 -4.87 -9.65
N PHE A 96 -17.52 -3.63 -9.18
CA PHE A 96 -18.49 -3.30 -8.14
C PHE A 96 -19.71 -2.56 -8.67
N ASP A 97 -19.50 -1.68 -9.66
CA ASP A 97 -20.57 -0.82 -10.15
C ASP A 97 -20.37 -0.42 -11.62
N LYS A 98 -21.49 -0.12 -12.29
CA LYS A 98 -21.48 0.50 -13.62
C LYS A 98 -21.53 2.02 -13.44
N CYS A 99 -20.41 2.67 -13.72
CA CYS A 99 -20.24 4.12 -13.63
C CYS A 99 -19.66 4.66 -14.94
N GLU A 100 -19.68 5.98 -15.10
CA GLU A 100 -19.01 6.66 -16.23
C GLU A 100 -17.49 6.62 -16.02
N HIS A 101 -17.05 6.91 -14.79
CA HIS A 101 -15.64 6.94 -14.43
C HIS A 101 -15.12 5.59 -13.92
N GLN A 102 -15.02 4.60 -14.82
CA GLN A 102 -14.42 3.29 -14.52
C GLN A 102 -12.89 3.41 -14.40
N VAL A 103 -12.40 3.83 -13.24
CA VAL A 103 -10.96 4.02 -12.97
C VAL A 103 -10.22 2.72 -12.69
N VAL A 104 -10.95 1.63 -12.42
CA VAL A 104 -10.42 0.27 -12.31
C VAL A 104 -11.27 -0.64 -13.22
N ILE A 105 -10.61 -1.41 -14.09
CA ILE A 105 -11.26 -2.22 -15.13
C ILE A 105 -10.69 -3.64 -15.17
N GLU A 106 -11.47 -4.59 -15.69
CA GLU A 106 -10.96 -5.95 -15.93
C GLU A 106 -9.98 -5.93 -17.12
N MET A 107 -8.74 -6.40 -16.89
CA MET A 107 -7.72 -6.53 -17.94
C MET A 107 -7.10 -7.93 -17.90
N PRO A 108 -7.82 -8.94 -18.44
CA PRO A 108 -7.40 -10.32 -18.31
C PRO A 108 -6.13 -10.64 -19.12
N GLU A 109 -5.35 -11.58 -18.63
CA GLU A 109 -4.21 -12.13 -19.39
C GLU A 109 -4.70 -13.18 -20.39
N HIS A 110 -4.16 -13.12 -21.61
CA HIS A 110 -4.41 -14.11 -22.65
C HIS A 110 -3.17 -14.97 -22.83
N ASN A 111 -3.24 -16.22 -22.38
CA ASN A 111 -2.11 -17.13 -22.39
C ASN A 111 -2.27 -18.17 -23.51
N PRO A 112 -1.22 -18.46 -24.31
CA PRO A 112 -1.28 -19.48 -25.35
C PRO A 112 -1.75 -20.83 -24.78
N GLY A 113 -2.78 -21.42 -25.39
CA GLY A 113 -3.35 -22.70 -24.96
C GLY A 113 -4.43 -22.61 -23.87
N VAL A 114 -4.77 -21.42 -23.37
CA VAL A 114 -5.92 -21.21 -22.48
C VAL A 114 -6.99 -20.38 -23.20
N MET A 115 -8.20 -20.92 -23.30
CA MET A 115 -9.33 -20.20 -23.90
C MET A 115 -9.91 -19.20 -22.91
N GLY A 116 -10.11 -17.96 -23.36
CA GLY A 116 -10.70 -16.87 -22.58
C GLY A 116 -9.70 -16.08 -21.74
N GLY A 117 -10.22 -15.05 -21.06
CA GLY A 117 -9.43 -14.20 -20.18
C GLY A 117 -9.08 -14.87 -18.85
N THR A 118 -7.79 -14.96 -18.56
CA THR A 118 -7.28 -15.57 -17.32
C THR A 118 -6.96 -14.51 -16.26
N MET A 119 -7.01 -14.93 -14.99
CA MET A 119 -6.54 -14.11 -13.86
C MET A 119 -5.02 -13.92 -13.96
N ARG A 120 -4.53 -12.70 -13.70
CA ARG A 120 -3.10 -12.44 -13.50
C ARG A 120 -2.67 -13.15 -12.22
N LEU A 121 -1.91 -14.23 -12.39
CA LEU A 121 -1.60 -15.18 -11.33
C LEU A 121 -0.13 -15.59 -11.35
N GLY A 122 0.46 -15.65 -10.16
CA GLY A 122 1.80 -16.19 -9.97
C GLY A 122 2.86 -15.09 -9.98
N ARG A 123 4.11 -15.49 -10.25
CA ARG A 123 5.25 -14.58 -10.21
C ARG A 123 5.28 -13.72 -11.48
N ARG A 124 5.43 -12.41 -11.32
CA ARG A 124 5.58 -11.43 -12.40
C ARG A 124 6.65 -10.42 -12.00
N THR A 125 7.31 -9.85 -13.00
CA THR A 125 8.30 -8.80 -12.80
C THR A 125 7.60 -7.44 -12.86
N THR A 126 7.94 -6.58 -11.90
CA THR A 126 7.52 -5.18 -11.84
C THR A 126 8.75 -4.31 -11.97
N HIS A 127 8.76 -3.41 -12.95
CA HIS A 127 9.87 -2.50 -13.22
C HIS A 127 9.59 -1.14 -12.59
N PHE A 128 10.57 -0.59 -11.88
CA PHE A 128 10.50 0.78 -11.42
C PHE A 128 10.75 1.74 -12.59
N VAL A 129 9.87 2.74 -12.74
CA VAL A 129 9.95 3.73 -13.83
C VAL A 129 10.52 5.08 -13.41
N THR A 130 10.89 5.22 -12.14
CA THR A 130 11.53 6.42 -11.57
C THR A 130 12.50 6.04 -10.45
N ASP A 131 13.55 6.83 -10.28
CA ASP A 131 14.45 6.73 -9.13
C ASP A 131 13.89 7.40 -7.88
N ASP A 132 12.92 8.30 -8.05
CA ASP A 132 12.21 8.90 -6.94
C ASP A 132 11.03 8.03 -6.50
N SER A 133 11.37 6.91 -5.88
CA SER A 133 10.41 6.01 -5.24
C SER A 133 10.92 5.60 -3.86
N VAL A 134 10.03 5.69 -2.87
CA VAL A 134 10.31 5.18 -1.52
C VAL A 134 10.50 3.67 -1.60
N LEU A 135 9.64 2.96 -2.32
CA LEU A 135 9.79 1.51 -2.46
C LEU A 135 11.07 1.11 -3.20
N LYS A 136 11.44 1.78 -4.31
CA LYS A 136 12.70 1.48 -5.01
C LYS A 136 13.89 1.55 -4.06
N LYS A 137 13.95 2.60 -3.25
CA LYS A 137 14.97 2.77 -2.20
C LYS A 137 14.91 1.60 -1.20
N LEU A 138 13.72 1.28 -0.66
CA LEU A 138 13.57 0.18 0.31
C LEU A 138 13.89 -1.21 -0.26
N TYR A 139 13.70 -1.43 -1.57
CA TYR A 139 14.12 -2.64 -2.27
C TYR A 139 15.62 -2.63 -2.63
N GLY A 140 16.37 -1.60 -2.25
CA GLY A 140 17.82 -1.51 -2.44
C GLY A 140 18.25 -0.89 -3.77
N ASN A 141 17.43 -0.01 -4.35
CA ASN A 141 17.66 0.66 -5.63
C ASN A 141 17.78 -0.29 -6.83
N VAL A 142 17.12 -1.44 -6.77
CA VAL A 142 16.99 -2.36 -7.92
C VAL A 142 16.05 -1.78 -8.97
N ASP A 143 16.27 -2.09 -10.24
CA ASP A 143 15.40 -1.61 -11.33
C ASP A 143 14.09 -2.38 -11.45
N SER A 144 14.04 -3.60 -10.93
CA SER A 144 12.82 -4.41 -10.94
C SER A 144 12.76 -5.38 -9.76
N VAL A 145 11.53 -5.84 -9.46
CA VAL A 145 11.24 -6.82 -8.41
C VAL A 145 10.33 -7.92 -8.94
N ASP A 146 10.56 -9.14 -8.47
CA ASP A 146 9.70 -10.29 -8.75
C ASP A 146 8.74 -10.53 -7.60
N GLU A 147 7.45 -10.29 -7.82
CA GLU A 147 6.40 -10.39 -6.81
C GLU A 147 5.28 -11.33 -7.27
N ARG A 148 4.38 -11.70 -6.37
CA ARG A 148 3.27 -12.64 -6.66
C ARG A 148 1.93 -11.92 -6.78
N HIS A 149 1.22 -12.17 -7.87
CA HIS A 149 -0.07 -11.55 -8.19
C HIS A 149 -1.20 -12.59 -8.12
N ARG A 150 -2.41 -12.12 -7.79
CA ARG A 150 -3.65 -12.91 -7.77
C ARG A 150 -4.87 -12.01 -7.90
N HIS A 151 -5.08 -11.43 -9.07
CA HIS A 151 -6.18 -10.48 -9.34
C HIS A 151 -6.54 -10.43 -10.83
N ARG A 152 -7.64 -9.74 -11.16
CA ARG A 152 -8.16 -9.60 -12.54
C ARG A 152 -8.29 -8.16 -13.01
N TYR A 153 -8.35 -7.23 -12.06
CA TYR A 153 -8.70 -5.84 -12.29
C TYR A 153 -7.46 -4.98 -12.13
N GLU A 154 -7.30 -4.02 -13.04
CA GLU A 154 -6.16 -3.12 -13.12
C GLU A 154 -6.65 -1.67 -13.12
N VAL A 155 -5.75 -0.74 -12.83
CA VAL A 155 -6.04 0.69 -13.02
C VAL A 155 -6.24 0.94 -14.50
N ASN A 156 -7.31 1.64 -14.87
CA ASN A 156 -7.62 1.94 -16.25
C ASN A 156 -6.57 2.91 -16.84
N PRO A 157 -5.82 2.50 -17.89
CA PRO A 157 -4.75 3.30 -18.50
C PRO A 157 -5.21 4.70 -18.97
N THR A 158 -6.49 4.85 -19.31
CA THR A 158 -7.09 6.11 -19.77
C THR A 158 -6.97 7.24 -18.74
N TYR A 159 -6.92 6.91 -17.44
CA TYR A 159 -6.93 7.90 -16.35
C TYR A 159 -5.55 8.21 -15.77
N ILE A 160 -4.51 7.48 -16.16
CA ILE A 160 -3.18 7.53 -15.54
C ILE A 160 -2.60 8.94 -15.57
N ASP A 161 -2.67 9.62 -16.72
CA ASP A 161 -2.20 10.99 -16.86
C ASP A 161 -2.87 11.95 -15.87
N ALA A 162 -4.17 11.76 -15.59
CA ALA A 162 -4.91 12.61 -14.66
C ALA A 162 -4.45 12.38 -13.21
N PHE A 163 -4.24 11.12 -12.82
CA PHE A 163 -3.69 10.77 -11.50
C PHE A 163 -2.27 11.31 -11.30
N GLU A 164 -1.38 11.08 -12.27
CA GLU A 164 0.02 11.50 -12.17
C GLU A 164 0.14 13.03 -12.12
N LYS A 165 -0.67 13.76 -12.90
CA LYS A 165 -0.71 15.24 -12.82
C LYS A 165 -1.21 15.76 -11.48
N ALA A 166 -2.05 15.01 -10.78
CA ALA A 166 -2.57 15.35 -9.46
C ALA A 166 -1.68 14.86 -8.30
N GLY A 167 -0.54 14.23 -8.58
CA GLY A 167 0.45 13.80 -7.59
C GLY A 167 0.34 12.34 -7.15
N MET A 168 -0.61 11.58 -7.67
CA MET A 168 -0.68 10.13 -7.51
C MET A 168 0.19 9.46 -8.59
N LYS A 169 1.39 8.99 -8.22
CA LYS A 169 2.39 8.46 -9.15
C LYS A 169 2.33 6.95 -9.24
N PHE A 170 2.47 6.43 -10.46
CA PHE A 170 2.62 5.00 -10.71
C PHE A 170 4.08 4.68 -10.99
N VAL A 171 4.82 4.40 -9.92
CA VAL A 171 6.28 4.26 -9.92
C VAL A 171 6.77 2.87 -10.31
N GLY A 172 5.87 1.88 -10.38
CA GLY A 172 6.17 0.52 -10.78
C GLY A 172 5.15 -0.01 -11.78
N ARG A 173 5.62 -0.63 -12.86
CA ARG A 173 4.80 -1.07 -13.99
C ARG A 173 5.16 -2.48 -14.45
N SER A 174 4.23 -3.16 -15.13
CA SER A 174 4.44 -4.49 -15.71
C SER A 174 5.45 -4.47 -16.86
N ASP A 175 5.91 -5.66 -17.29
CA ASP A 175 6.85 -5.83 -18.41
C ASP A 175 6.41 -5.16 -19.72
N ASP A 176 5.11 -5.15 -20.00
CA ASP A 176 4.49 -4.51 -21.17
C ASP A 176 4.17 -3.02 -20.94
N ASN A 177 4.48 -2.47 -19.77
CA ASN A 177 4.19 -1.10 -19.35
C ASN A 177 2.69 -0.73 -19.34
N GLU A 178 1.79 -1.71 -19.49
CA GLU A 178 0.35 -1.49 -19.55
C GLU A 178 -0.30 -1.41 -18.16
N ARG A 179 0.25 -2.11 -17.16
CA ARG A 179 -0.34 -2.25 -15.83
C ARG A 179 0.46 -1.48 -14.80
N MET A 180 -0.26 -0.77 -13.95
CA MET A 180 0.32 -0.01 -12.85
C MET A 180 0.35 -0.89 -11.59
N GLU A 181 1.56 -1.31 -11.21
CA GLU A 181 1.77 -2.30 -10.16
C GLU A 181 2.14 -1.67 -8.82
N ILE A 182 2.72 -0.46 -8.83
CA ILE A 182 3.10 0.29 -7.63
C ILE A 182 2.64 1.73 -7.73
N LEU A 183 1.92 2.17 -6.69
CA LEU A 183 1.36 3.48 -6.45
C LEU A 183 2.13 4.17 -5.33
N GLU A 184 2.54 5.42 -5.52
CA GLU A 184 3.03 6.32 -4.46
C GLU A 184 2.35 7.68 -4.56
N LEU A 185 2.02 8.32 -3.41
CA LEU A 185 1.45 9.67 -3.39
C LEU A 185 2.52 10.70 -3.03
N GLU A 186 2.65 11.74 -3.85
CA GLU A 186 3.52 12.88 -3.57
C GLU A 186 3.08 13.63 -2.30
N ASN A 187 4.05 14.25 -1.62
CA ASN A 187 3.84 15.07 -0.42
C ASN A 187 3.16 14.34 0.77
N HIS A 188 3.16 13.01 0.79
CA HIS A 188 2.66 12.20 1.89
C HIS A 188 3.80 11.42 2.57
N PRO A 189 3.84 11.29 3.91
CA PRO A 189 4.96 10.65 4.62
C PRO A 189 5.21 9.20 4.19
N TYR A 190 4.14 8.45 3.96
CA TYR A 190 4.18 7.12 3.35
C TYR A 190 2.78 6.75 2.85
N PHE A 191 2.52 6.76 1.55
CA PHE A 191 1.25 6.30 0.96
C PHE A 191 1.58 5.40 -0.21
N VAL A 192 1.52 4.10 0.01
CA VAL A 192 2.01 3.11 -0.93
C VAL A 192 0.93 2.09 -1.24
N GLY A 193 0.53 1.98 -2.49
CA GLY A 193 -0.25 0.85 -2.98
C GLY A 193 0.63 -0.10 -3.76
N VAL A 194 0.42 -1.40 -3.60
CA VAL A 194 0.98 -2.42 -4.48
C VAL A 194 -0.11 -3.33 -4.98
N GLN A 195 -0.03 -3.73 -6.24
CA GLN A 195 -1.03 -4.60 -6.86
C GLN A 195 -0.72 -6.09 -6.61
N TYR A 196 0.54 -6.42 -6.37
CA TYR A 196 0.98 -7.73 -5.92
C TYR A 196 0.68 -7.99 -4.43
N HIS A 197 0.98 -9.22 -3.99
CA HIS A 197 0.82 -9.70 -2.61
C HIS A 197 2.19 -9.87 -1.92
N PRO A 198 2.74 -8.81 -1.30
CA PRO A 198 4.05 -8.86 -0.64
C PRO A 198 4.11 -9.87 0.51
N GLU A 199 2.96 -10.25 1.07
CA GLU A 199 2.84 -11.27 2.10
C GLU A 199 3.32 -12.65 1.64
N TYR A 200 3.25 -12.97 0.34
CA TYR A 200 3.57 -14.31 -0.15
C TYR A 200 5.07 -14.59 -0.25
N ILE A 201 5.91 -13.55 -0.31
CA ILE A 201 7.36 -13.70 -0.38
C ILE A 201 8.10 -13.17 0.86
N SER A 202 7.37 -12.53 1.79
CA SER A 202 7.91 -12.08 3.07
C SER A 202 8.39 -13.26 3.91
N ARG A 203 9.57 -13.12 4.54
CA ARG A 203 10.17 -14.14 5.42
C ARG A 203 10.59 -13.52 6.74
N PRO A 204 10.67 -14.29 7.85
CA PRO A 204 11.12 -13.75 9.14
C PRO A 204 12.46 -13.03 9.10
N LEU A 205 13.42 -13.54 8.32
CA LEU A 205 14.77 -12.94 8.15
C LEU A 205 14.87 -11.97 6.96
N LYS A 206 13.83 -11.85 6.16
CA LYS A 206 13.76 -10.92 5.01
C LYS A 206 12.33 -10.42 4.89
N PRO A 207 11.91 -9.50 5.77
CA PRO A 207 10.55 -8.95 5.72
C PRO A 207 10.36 -8.16 4.43
N SER A 208 9.16 -8.19 3.86
CA SER A 208 8.89 -7.49 2.62
C SER A 208 8.95 -5.96 2.81
N ALA A 209 9.56 -5.28 1.83
CA ALA A 209 9.88 -3.85 1.88
C ALA A 209 8.66 -2.93 2.13
N PRO A 210 7.47 -3.16 1.51
CA PRO A 210 6.29 -2.33 1.78
C PRO A 210 5.81 -2.39 3.24
N TYR A 211 5.90 -3.56 3.90
CA TYR A 211 5.54 -3.65 5.32
C TYR A 211 6.52 -2.90 6.22
N LEU A 212 7.82 -3.02 5.95
CA LEU A 212 8.83 -2.29 6.72
C LEU A 212 8.70 -0.79 6.52
N GLY A 213 8.44 -0.35 5.30
CA GLY A 213 8.15 1.06 4.98
C GLY A 213 7.01 1.61 5.83
N LEU A 214 5.89 0.88 5.91
CA LEU A 214 4.75 1.27 6.74
C LEU A 214 5.13 1.38 8.23
N ILE A 215 5.85 0.39 8.77
CA ILE A 215 6.25 0.37 10.19
C ILE A 215 7.20 1.53 10.50
N TRP A 216 8.24 1.71 9.70
CA TRP A 216 9.18 2.81 9.91
C TRP A 216 8.53 4.18 9.76
N ALA A 217 7.56 4.32 8.85
CA ALA A 217 6.79 5.54 8.71
C ALA A 217 5.92 5.79 9.95
N ALA A 218 5.24 4.76 10.46
CA ALA A 218 4.44 4.85 11.68
C ALA A 218 5.27 5.20 12.92
N CYS A 219 6.54 4.79 12.96
CA CYS A 219 7.49 5.14 14.01
C CYS A 219 8.22 6.48 13.79
N GLY A 220 8.02 7.17 12.67
CA GLY A 220 8.74 8.40 12.34
C GLY A 220 10.21 8.21 11.88
N GLU A 221 10.65 6.98 11.68
CA GLU A 221 12.04 6.62 11.36
C GLU A 221 12.33 6.47 9.86
N LEU A 222 11.29 6.48 9.01
CA LEU A 222 11.45 6.21 7.57
C LEU A 222 12.49 7.12 6.91
N LYS A 223 12.50 8.42 7.22
CA LYS A 223 13.46 9.39 6.63
C LYS A 223 14.92 9.05 7.00
N ASN A 224 15.15 8.63 8.24
CA ASN A 224 16.47 8.22 8.72
C ASN A 224 16.93 6.96 7.98
N ILE A 225 16.03 5.96 7.85
CA ILE A 225 16.31 4.72 7.13
C ILE A 225 16.63 5.00 5.67
N LEU A 226 15.82 5.79 4.96
CA LEU A 226 16.05 6.12 3.56
C LEU A 226 17.40 6.85 3.36
N THR A 227 17.78 7.74 4.28
CA THR A 227 19.08 8.42 4.23
C THR A 227 20.25 7.44 4.35
N VAL A 228 20.13 6.42 5.21
CA VAL A 228 21.15 5.37 5.36
C VAL A 228 21.22 4.50 4.10
N VAL A 229 20.06 4.11 3.57
CA VAL A 229 19.95 3.29 2.36
C VAL A 229 20.59 3.98 1.16
N THR A 230 20.31 5.26 0.94
CA THR A 230 20.88 6.01 -0.20
C THR A 230 22.41 6.17 -0.09
N LYS A 231 22.98 6.16 1.13
CA LYS A 231 24.43 6.29 1.34
C LYS A 231 25.21 4.98 1.20
N GLN A 232 24.55 3.83 1.26
CA GLN A 232 25.19 2.52 1.14
C GLN A 232 24.92 1.94 -0.26
N GLN A 233 25.96 1.79 -1.08
CA GLN A 233 25.87 1.23 -2.45
C GLN A 233 25.67 -0.30 -2.49
N SER A 234 25.20 -0.93 -1.41
CA SER A 234 24.99 -2.38 -1.32
C SER A 234 23.70 -2.72 -0.57
N PRO A 235 23.02 -3.85 -0.90
CA PRO A 235 21.74 -4.22 -0.29
C PRO A 235 21.89 -4.39 1.22
N ILE A 236 21.03 -3.70 1.98
CA ILE A 236 21.06 -3.71 3.44
C ILE A 236 20.51 -5.04 3.96
N ASP A 237 21.30 -5.73 4.77
CA ASP A 237 20.79 -6.76 5.68
C ASP A 237 20.10 -6.07 6.87
N ILE A 238 18.81 -5.82 6.68
CA ILE A 238 17.88 -5.09 7.57
C ILE A 238 17.64 -5.77 8.93
N THR A 239 18.25 -6.94 9.17
CA THR A 239 18.14 -7.70 10.43
C THR A 239 19.13 -7.26 11.51
N THR A 240 20.14 -6.45 11.18
CA THR A 240 21.32 -6.24 12.05
C THR A 240 21.34 -4.92 12.83
N LYS A 241 20.42 -4.00 12.59
CA LYS A 241 20.31 -2.76 13.39
C LYS A 241 19.17 -2.87 14.38
N SER A 242 19.49 -3.33 15.58
CA SER A 242 18.68 -3.05 16.76
C SER A 242 18.53 -1.52 16.91
N PRO A 243 17.34 -0.99 17.22
CA PRO A 243 17.25 0.38 17.67
C PRO A 243 18.09 0.48 18.95
N GLY A 244 19.01 1.44 18.97
CA GLY A 244 19.76 1.80 20.18
C GLY A 244 18.80 2.10 21.33
N PRO A 245 19.26 2.06 22.59
CA PRO A 245 18.39 2.04 23.75
C PRO A 245 17.47 3.27 23.73
N PHE A 246 16.16 3.02 23.60
CA PHE A 246 15.15 4.02 23.83
C PHE A 246 15.39 4.62 25.22
N SER A 247 15.73 5.90 25.27
CA SER A 247 15.71 6.66 26.50
C SER A 247 14.28 6.60 27.05
N HIS A 248 14.10 5.91 28.17
CA HIS A 248 12.86 5.87 28.92
C HIS A 248 12.33 7.28 29.17
N VAL A 249 11.33 7.71 28.40
CA VAL A 249 10.49 8.84 28.81
C VAL A 249 9.47 8.27 29.79
N ASN A 250 9.80 8.36 31.07
CA ASN A 250 8.89 8.09 32.18
C ASN A 250 7.75 9.11 32.15
N LEU A 251 6.63 8.76 31.51
CA LEU A 251 5.37 9.49 31.57
C LEU A 251 4.46 8.87 32.64
N PHE A 252 4.92 8.91 33.89
CA PHE A 252 4.07 8.84 35.09
C PHE A 252 4.85 9.48 36.24
N ARG A 253 4.61 10.78 36.49
CA ARG A 253 4.77 11.42 37.81
C ARG A 253 4.22 12.85 37.78
N HIS A 254 3.20 13.07 38.61
CA HIS A 254 2.65 14.35 39.12
C HIS A 254 2.02 15.26 38.05
N THR A 255 0.76 15.69 38.15
CA THR A 255 -0.13 16.00 39.30
C THR A 255 -1.56 15.61 39.01
#